data_AF-A0A821NLH3-F1
#
_entry.id   AF-A0A821NLH3-F1
#
_cell.length_a   1.000
_cell.length_b   1.000
_cell.length_c   1.000
_cell.angle_alpha   90.00
_cell.angle_beta   90.00
_cell.angle_gamma   90.00
#
_symmetry.space_group_name_H-M   'P 1'
#
loop_
_entity.id
_entity.type
_entity.pdbx_description
1 polymer ?
#
loop_
_entity_poly.entity_id
_entity_poly.type
_entity_poly.pdbx_seq_one_letter_code
_entity_poly.pdbx_strand_id
1 'polypeptide(L)'
;MAKIKRLIILDLNGLLIQRVHKNLYFKCKSLFEEQYNLGNLTRPERKGNFAVWFRPNVKEFLTWLMENFHVAIWSSVLYHNISPIVESLLPDEHERSRLLFWWNQEHCFVEDNPTATDPTNAKLFFKRLTSVWDTADINERWLLNQPNNIDLRDHTLLIDDNKLKVRDNPIHTAIHPRAWKLFELFDDNTNMKIYKDQVLENNGQLMKWLEGLLEWNGTVPEYVEKHPYIDPALEEIEKKANDSWNSGWD
;
A
#
# COMPACT_ATOMS: atom_id res chain seq x y z
N MET A 1 9.13 31.45 -2.44
CA MET A 1 9.87 30.38 -3.16
C MET A 1 8.86 29.32 -3.57
N ALA A 2 9.02 28.68 -4.73
CA ALA A 2 8.16 27.56 -5.10
C ALA A 2 8.31 26.43 -4.06
N LYS A 3 7.20 25.79 -3.69
CA LYS A 3 7.19 24.68 -2.73
C LYS A 3 7.81 23.45 -3.38
N ILE A 4 8.77 22.81 -2.73
CA ILE A 4 9.42 21.59 -3.22
C ILE A 4 8.39 20.45 -3.21
N LYS A 5 8.25 19.76 -4.34
CA LYS A 5 7.32 18.65 -4.49
C LYS A 5 8.04 17.35 -4.13
N ARG A 6 7.78 16.83 -2.93
CA ARG A 6 8.42 15.62 -2.40
C ARG A 6 8.02 14.38 -3.21
N LEU A 7 8.85 13.34 -3.19
CA LEU A 7 8.57 12.03 -3.77
C LEU A 7 7.98 11.10 -2.69
N ILE A 8 6.79 10.56 -2.94
CA ILE A 8 6.15 9.51 -2.14
C ILE A 8 6.20 8.20 -2.92
N ILE A 9 6.88 7.21 -2.37
CA ILE A 9 6.98 5.86 -2.93
C ILE A 9 6.07 4.94 -2.14
N LEU A 10 5.14 4.26 -2.81
CA LEU A 10 4.12 3.42 -2.20
C LEU A 10 4.42 1.94 -2.44
N ASP A 11 4.43 1.12 -1.39
CA ASP A 11 4.19 -0.32 -1.57
C ASP A 11 2.79 -0.58 -2.16
N LEU A 12 2.61 -1.76 -2.76
CA LEU A 12 1.35 -2.16 -3.35
C LEU A 12 0.52 -3.03 -2.39
N ASN A 13 1.03 -4.21 -2.01
CA ASN A 13 0.25 -5.21 -1.29
C ASN A 13 0.46 -5.09 0.21
N GLY A 14 -0.62 -4.83 0.94
CA GLY A 14 -0.56 -4.46 2.35
C GLY A 14 -0.63 -2.94 2.54
N LEU A 15 -0.56 -2.15 1.47
CA LEU A 15 -0.78 -0.70 1.54
C LEU A 15 -2.00 -0.24 0.73
N LEU A 16 -2.01 -0.54 -0.58
CA LEU A 16 -3.04 -0.09 -1.53
C LEU A 16 -4.05 -1.20 -1.88
N ILE A 17 -3.61 -2.45 -1.77
CA ILE A 17 -4.42 -3.63 -2.10
C ILE A 17 -4.22 -4.75 -1.06
N GLN A 18 -5.17 -5.69 -1.05
CA GLN A 18 -5.02 -7.03 -0.50
C GLN A 18 -5.26 -8.00 -1.65
N ARG A 19 -4.40 -9.01 -1.80
CA ARG A 19 -4.59 -10.05 -2.83
C ARG A 19 -4.51 -11.45 -2.25
N VAL A 20 -5.26 -12.36 -2.85
CA VAL A 20 -5.26 -13.79 -2.53
C VAL A 20 -5.02 -14.59 -3.80
N HIS A 21 -4.10 -15.56 -3.73
CA HIS A 21 -3.84 -16.45 -4.85
C HIS A 21 -5.08 -17.28 -5.20
N LYS A 22 -5.30 -17.55 -6.49
CA LYS A 22 -6.51 -18.19 -7.02
C LYS A 22 -6.84 -19.50 -6.32
N ASN A 23 -5.83 -20.30 -5.97
CA ASN A 23 -6.04 -21.59 -5.32
C ASN A 23 -6.69 -21.41 -3.95
N LEU A 24 -6.20 -20.47 -3.14
CA LEU A 24 -6.79 -20.17 -1.84
C LEU A 24 -8.17 -19.53 -1.99
N TYR A 25 -8.32 -18.61 -2.95
CA TYR A 25 -9.62 -18.01 -3.26
C TYR A 25 -10.69 -19.07 -3.59
N PHE A 26 -10.35 -20.04 -4.44
CA PHE A 26 -11.26 -21.12 -4.82
C PHE A 26 -11.52 -22.11 -3.67
N LYS A 27 -10.48 -22.40 -2.86
CA LYS A 27 -10.64 -23.23 -1.65
C LYS A 27 -11.65 -22.61 -0.67
N CYS A 28 -11.63 -21.29 -0.52
CA CYS A 28 -12.51 -20.55 0.38
C CYS A 28 -13.73 -19.92 -0.32
N LYS A 29 -14.09 -20.39 -1.52
CA LYS A 29 -15.09 -19.71 -2.36
C LYS A 29 -16.44 -19.57 -1.67
N SER A 30 -16.91 -20.60 -0.98
CA SER A 30 -18.20 -20.56 -0.26
C SER A 30 -18.21 -19.47 0.81
N LEU A 31 -17.13 -19.37 1.59
CA LEU A 31 -16.97 -18.37 2.63
C LEU A 31 -16.95 -16.95 2.04
N PHE A 32 -16.24 -16.74 0.93
CA PHE A 32 -16.27 -15.45 0.22
C PHE A 32 -17.67 -15.10 -0.33
N GLU A 33 -18.34 -16.04 -0.99
CA GLU A 33 -19.68 -15.80 -1.56
C GLU A 33 -20.71 -15.48 -0.47
N GLU A 34 -20.65 -16.12 0.70
CA GLU A 34 -21.47 -15.77 1.85
C GLU A 34 -21.28 -14.30 2.23
N GLN A 35 -20.03 -13.86 2.39
CA GLN A 35 -19.74 -12.49 2.82
C GLN A 35 -20.05 -11.43 1.74
N TYR A 36 -19.97 -11.78 0.45
CA TYR A 36 -20.48 -10.90 -0.61
C TYR A 36 -22.00 -10.77 -0.56
N ASN A 37 -22.71 -11.87 -0.34
CA ASN A 37 -24.19 -11.87 -0.28
C ASN A 37 -24.71 -11.12 0.96
N LEU A 38 -23.96 -11.16 2.07
CA LEU A 38 -24.24 -10.36 3.27
C LEU A 38 -23.88 -8.88 3.11
N GLY A 39 -23.15 -8.50 2.06
CA GLY A 39 -22.67 -7.13 1.86
C GLY A 39 -21.49 -6.74 2.76
N ASN A 40 -20.87 -7.69 3.46
CA ASN A 40 -19.71 -7.44 4.32
C ASN A 40 -18.41 -7.28 3.51
N LEU A 41 -18.35 -7.85 2.31
CA LEU A 41 -17.21 -7.73 1.40
C LEU A 41 -17.62 -7.21 0.03
N THR A 42 -16.70 -6.47 -0.60
CA THR A 42 -16.76 -6.17 -2.03
C THR A 42 -16.18 -7.32 -2.83
N ARG A 43 -16.70 -7.55 -4.04
CA ARG A 43 -16.16 -8.58 -4.94
C ARG A 43 -14.78 -8.15 -5.45
N PRO A 44 -13.79 -9.06 -5.50
CA PRO A 44 -12.46 -8.76 -5.99
C PRO A 44 -12.45 -8.64 -7.50
N GLU A 45 -11.46 -7.92 -8.02
CA GLU A 45 -11.07 -8.07 -9.41
C GLU A 45 -10.14 -9.28 -9.60
N ARG A 46 -10.28 -9.96 -10.74
CA ARG A 46 -9.41 -11.08 -11.11
C ARG A 46 -8.25 -10.56 -11.95
N LYS A 47 -7.03 -10.64 -11.43
CA LYS A 47 -5.79 -10.20 -12.10
C LYS A 47 -4.80 -11.36 -12.13
N GLY A 48 -4.66 -11.99 -13.30
CA GLY A 48 -3.85 -13.19 -13.47
C GLY A 48 -4.24 -14.29 -12.48
N ASN A 49 -3.28 -14.73 -11.67
CA ASN A 49 -3.49 -15.77 -10.66
C ASN A 49 -4.05 -15.25 -9.33
N PHE A 50 -4.52 -14.01 -9.23
CA PHE A 50 -4.94 -13.40 -7.97
C PHE A 50 -6.38 -12.85 -8.03
N ALA A 51 -7.09 -12.98 -6.91
CA ALA A 51 -8.21 -12.10 -6.55
C ALA A 51 -7.63 -10.88 -5.82
N VAL A 52 -7.99 -9.68 -6.25
CA VAL A 52 -7.46 -8.41 -5.74
C VAL A 52 -8.59 -7.55 -5.23
N TRP A 53 -8.49 -7.12 -3.98
CA TRP A 53 -9.32 -6.09 -3.37
C TRP A 53 -8.51 -4.81 -3.26
N PHE A 54 -9.16 -3.70 -3.56
CA PHE A 54 -8.57 -2.36 -3.47
C PHE A 54 -8.95 -1.73 -2.14
N ARG A 55 -8.00 -1.04 -1.51
CA ARG A 55 -8.25 -0.34 -0.24
C ARG A 55 -9.34 0.70 -0.44
N PRO A 56 -10.30 0.85 0.49
CA PRO A 56 -11.28 1.92 0.42
C PRO A 56 -10.61 3.27 0.14
N ASN A 57 -11.21 4.05 -0.76
CA ASN A 57 -10.76 5.39 -1.16
C ASN A 57 -9.37 5.47 -1.82
N VAL A 58 -8.79 4.34 -2.26
CA VAL A 58 -7.44 4.33 -2.83
C VAL A 58 -7.29 5.20 -4.09
N LYS A 59 -8.35 5.34 -4.90
CA LYS A 59 -8.28 6.13 -6.16
C LYS A 59 -8.28 7.62 -5.86
N GLU A 60 -9.16 8.05 -4.96
CA GLU A 60 -9.22 9.42 -4.46
C GLU A 60 -7.92 9.79 -3.74
N PHE A 61 -7.39 8.89 -2.92
CA PHE A 61 -6.11 9.05 -2.25
C PHE A 61 -4.93 9.20 -3.23
N LEU A 62 -4.85 8.34 -4.26
CA LEU A 62 -3.81 8.44 -5.28
C LEU A 62 -3.92 9.73 -6.10
N THR A 63 -5.14 10.17 -6.41
CA THR A 63 -5.39 11.43 -7.11
C THR A 63 -4.85 12.60 -6.30
N TRP A 64 -5.26 12.70 -5.03
CA TRP A 64 -4.77 13.72 -4.10
C TRP A 64 -3.25 13.67 -3.93
N LEU A 65 -2.66 12.47 -3.83
CA LEU A 65 -1.21 12.31 -3.75
C LEU A 65 -0.53 12.87 -5.00
N MET A 66 -1.00 12.58 -6.21
CA MET A 66 -0.37 13.05 -7.45
C MET A 66 -0.54 14.55 -7.68
N GLU A 67 -1.59 15.16 -7.12
CA GLU A 67 -1.76 16.62 -7.12
C GLU A 67 -0.71 17.30 -6.24
N ASN A 68 -0.40 16.71 -5.08
CA ASN A 68 0.43 17.35 -4.05
C ASN A 68 1.90 16.86 -4.01
N PHE A 69 2.19 15.68 -4.55
CA PHE A 69 3.50 15.02 -4.51
C PHE A 69 3.90 14.45 -5.89
N HIS A 70 5.19 14.17 -6.08
CA HIS A 70 5.58 13.15 -7.05
C HIS A 70 5.28 11.80 -6.43
N VAL A 71 4.70 10.89 -7.21
CA VAL A 71 4.26 9.59 -6.71
C VAL A 71 4.95 8.49 -7.50
N ALA A 72 5.35 7.44 -6.81
CA ALA A 72 5.83 6.21 -7.43
C ALA A 72 5.26 4.99 -6.71
N ILE A 73 5.20 3.87 -7.44
CA ILE A 73 4.82 2.57 -6.87
C ILE A 73 6.05 1.68 -6.90
N TRP A 74 6.28 0.91 -5.85
CA TRP A 74 7.36 -0.08 -5.83
C TRP A 74 6.85 -1.35 -5.18
N SER A 75 6.76 -2.44 -5.94
CA SER A 75 6.28 -3.74 -5.47
C SER A 75 7.37 -4.81 -5.53
N SER A 76 7.40 -5.70 -4.55
CA SER A 76 8.32 -6.86 -4.50
C SER A 76 7.83 -8.06 -5.31
N VAL A 77 7.09 -7.84 -6.40
CA VAL A 77 6.48 -8.92 -7.20
C VAL A 77 6.78 -8.73 -8.69
N LEU A 78 6.67 -9.79 -9.49
CA LEU A 78 6.94 -9.77 -10.94
C LEU A 78 6.06 -8.77 -11.71
N TYR A 79 6.62 -8.16 -12.76
CA TYR A 79 5.97 -7.13 -13.58
C TYR A 79 4.55 -7.51 -14.04
N HIS A 80 4.39 -8.72 -14.59
CA HIS A 80 3.11 -9.18 -15.12
C HIS A 80 2.00 -9.29 -14.06
N ASN A 81 2.36 -9.32 -12.77
CA ASN A 81 1.40 -9.28 -11.67
C ASN A 81 1.11 -7.85 -11.21
N ILE A 82 2.01 -6.88 -11.43
CA ILE A 82 1.80 -5.47 -11.04
C ILE A 82 1.03 -4.71 -12.11
N SER A 83 1.35 -4.91 -13.40
CA SER A 83 0.82 -4.08 -14.49
C SER A 83 -0.70 -4.02 -14.46
N PRO A 84 -1.43 -5.16 -14.40
CA PRO A 84 -2.88 -5.13 -14.40
C PRO A 84 -3.49 -4.49 -13.15
N ILE A 85 -2.77 -4.49 -12.03
CA ILE A 85 -3.23 -3.90 -10.77
C ILE A 85 -3.12 -2.38 -10.84
N VAL A 86 -1.97 -1.86 -11.27
CA VAL A 86 -1.77 -0.42 -11.38
C VAL A 86 -2.61 0.18 -12.51
N GLU A 87 -2.85 -0.55 -13.61
CA GLU A 87 -3.87 -0.18 -14.60
C GLU A 87 -5.28 -0.09 -14.01
N SER A 88 -5.59 -0.82 -12.93
CA SER A 88 -6.91 -0.73 -12.27
C SER A 88 -6.98 0.41 -11.26
N LEU A 89 -5.87 0.70 -10.60
CA LEU A 89 -5.71 1.85 -9.69
C LEU A 89 -5.76 3.17 -10.47
N LEU A 90 -5.05 3.23 -11.60
CA LEU A 90 -4.90 4.39 -12.48
C LEU A 90 -5.25 3.97 -13.92
N PRO A 91 -6.54 3.87 -14.27
CA PRO A 91 -6.99 3.39 -15.58
C PRO A 91 -6.63 4.35 -16.71
N ASP A 92 -6.72 5.65 -16.45
CA ASP A 92 -6.32 6.67 -17.40
C ASP A 92 -4.80 6.67 -17.61
N GLU A 93 -4.37 6.54 -18.87
CA GLU A 93 -2.95 6.45 -19.21
C GLU A 93 -2.20 7.75 -18.92
N HIS A 94 -2.86 8.90 -19.09
CA HIS A 94 -2.26 10.19 -18.79
C HIS A 94 -2.00 10.31 -17.28
N GLU A 95 -2.97 9.93 -16.43
CA GLU A 95 -2.78 9.86 -14.98
C GLU A 95 -1.67 8.88 -14.58
N ARG A 96 -1.66 7.68 -15.17
CA ARG A 96 -0.63 6.68 -14.91
C ARG A 96 0.77 7.15 -15.33
N SER A 97 0.89 7.94 -16.40
CA SER A 97 2.15 8.52 -16.87
C SER A 97 2.73 9.59 -15.93
N ARG A 98 1.90 10.16 -15.03
CA ARG A 98 2.35 11.11 -13.99
C ARG A 98 3.14 10.42 -12.88
N LEU A 99 3.06 9.10 -12.74
CA LEU A 99 3.94 8.36 -11.84
C LEU A 99 5.40 8.59 -12.26
N LEU A 100 6.26 8.88 -11.29
CA LEU A 100 7.69 9.00 -11.55
C LEU A 100 8.24 7.64 -12.01
N PHE A 101 7.81 6.57 -11.35
CA PHE A 101 8.01 5.19 -11.78
C PHE A 101 7.01 4.25 -11.12
N TRP A 102 6.96 3.01 -11.61
CA TRP A 102 6.22 1.89 -11.02
C TRP A 102 7.07 0.62 -11.15
N TRP A 103 7.81 0.32 -10.09
CA TRP A 103 8.80 -0.75 -10.09
C TRP A 103 8.27 -2.07 -9.56
N ASN A 104 8.88 -3.13 -10.06
CA ASN A 104 8.62 -4.53 -9.72
C ASN A 104 9.78 -5.11 -8.89
N GLN A 105 9.77 -6.41 -8.65
CA GLN A 105 10.82 -7.09 -7.89
C GLN A 105 12.22 -7.05 -8.52
N GLU A 106 12.34 -6.82 -9.84
CA GLU A 106 13.64 -6.76 -10.53
C GLU A 106 14.44 -5.52 -10.13
N HIS A 107 13.77 -4.53 -9.56
CA HIS A 107 14.39 -3.32 -9.03
C HIS A 107 14.75 -3.46 -7.54
N CYS A 108 14.31 -4.54 -6.88
CA CYS A 108 14.67 -4.81 -5.50
C CYS A 108 16.07 -5.42 -5.40
N PHE A 109 16.76 -5.14 -4.30
CA PHE A 109 17.90 -5.97 -3.90
C PHE A 109 17.38 -7.30 -3.35
N VAL A 110 18.01 -8.41 -3.74
CA VAL A 110 17.51 -9.76 -3.45
C VAL A 110 18.51 -10.53 -2.59
N GLU A 111 18.04 -11.10 -1.50
CA GLU A 111 18.78 -12.07 -0.68
C GLU A 111 18.03 -13.40 -0.63
N ASP A 112 18.74 -14.47 -0.31
CA ASP A 112 18.10 -15.73 0.10
C ASP A 112 17.45 -15.58 1.47
N ASN A 113 16.28 -16.19 1.65
CA ASN A 113 15.64 -16.31 2.95
C ASN A 113 16.11 -17.62 3.62
N PRO A 114 17.02 -17.56 4.61
CA PRO A 114 17.56 -18.77 5.23
C PRO A 114 16.53 -19.53 6.07
N THR A 115 15.38 -18.91 6.37
CA THR A 115 14.30 -19.50 7.19
C THR A 115 13.13 -20.00 6.35
N ALA A 116 13.19 -19.88 5.02
CA ALA A 116 12.09 -20.27 4.16
C ALA A 116 11.91 -21.79 4.11
N THR A 117 10.76 -22.26 4.56
CA THR A 117 10.28 -23.64 4.36
C THR A 117 9.45 -23.79 3.09
N ASP A 118 8.90 -22.69 2.58
CA ASP A 118 8.14 -22.61 1.33
C ASP A 118 9.01 -21.98 0.23
N PRO A 119 9.22 -22.66 -0.92
CA PRO A 119 9.97 -22.11 -2.05
C PRO A 119 9.48 -20.75 -2.54
N THR A 120 8.20 -20.43 -2.36
CA THR A 120 7.63 -19.13 -2.76
C THR A 120 8.14 -17.97 -1.90
N ASN A 121 8.66 -18.27 -0.70
CA ASN A 121 9.26 -17.30 0.23
C ASN A 121 10.79 -17.43 0.31
N ALA A 122 11.42 -18.15 -0.63
CA ALA A 122 12.86 -18.42 -0.63
C ALA A 122 13.73 -17.18 -0.85
N LYS A 123 13.14 -16.06 -1.29
CA LYS A 123 13.84 -14.80 -1.54
C LYS A 123 13.26 -13.67 -0.70
N LEU A 124 14.13 -12.83 -0.17
CA LEU A 124 13.79 -11.55 0.45
C LEU A 124 14.07 -10.43 -0.54
N PHE A 125 13.15 -9.47 -0.64
CA PHE A 125 13.23 -8.36 -1.58
C PHE A 125 13.28 -7.03 -0.82
N PHE A 126 14.37 -6.31 -0.97
CA PHE A 126 14.63 -5.04 -0.28
C PHE A 126 14.53 -3.86 -1.25
N LYS A 127 13.90 -2.78 -0.80
CA LYS A 127 13.70 -1.54 -1.55
C LYS A 127 14.71 -0.51 -1.08
N ARG A 128 15.88 -0.50 -1.72
CA ARG A 128 16.96 0.43 -1.39
C ARG A 128 16.76 1.74 -2.13
N LEU A 129 16.56 2.82 -1.39
CA LEU A 129 16.36 4.16 -1.95
C LEU A 129 17.57 4.63 -2.77
N THR A 130 18.77 4.09 -2.55
CA THR A 130 19.92 4.34 -3.44
C THR A 130 19.63 3.94 -4.89
N SER A 131 18.87 2.87 -5.14
CA SER A 131 18.44 2.52 -6.51
C SER A 131 17.62 3.64 -7.16
N VAL A 132 16.83 4.38 -6.37
CA VAL A 132 16.04 5.54 -6.83
C VAL A 132 16.94 6.76 -6.99
N TRP A 133 17.72 7.08 -5.95
CA TRP A 133 18.56 8.28 -5.89
C TRP A 133 19.71 8.29 -6.88
N ASP A 134 20.22 7.12 -7.27
CA ASP A 134 21.33 7.02 -8.22
C ASP A 134 20.84 6.86 -9.67
N THR A 135 19.53 6.80 -9.92
CA THR A 135 18.96 6.76 -11.26
C THR A 135 18.82 8.17 -11.83
N ALA A 136 19.61 8.50 -12.86
CA ALA A 136 19.65 9.83 -13.47
C ALA A 136 18.28 10.30 -13.99
N ASP A 137 17.56 9.47 -14.76
CA ASP A 137 16.23 9.80 -15.31
C ASP A 137 15.21 10.17 -14.21
N ILE A 138 15.23 9.45 -13.08
CA ILE A 138 14.35 9.74 -11.94
C ILE A 138 14.67 11.12 -11.36
N ASN A 139 15.96 11.42 -11.16
CA ASN A 139 16.39 12.72 -10.63
C ASN A 139 16.04 13.86 -11.59
N GLU A 140 16.31 13.68 -12.89
CA GLU A 140 15.99 14.67 -13.92
C GLU A 140 14.49 14.96 -13.95
N ARG A 141 13.66 13.91 -14.03
CA ARG A 141 12.19 14.05 -14.06
C ARG A 141 11.62 14.64 -12.77
N TRP A 142 12.21 14.32 -11.61
CA TRP A 142 11.80 14.91 -10.34
C TRP A 142 12.20 16.39 -10.27
N LEU A 143 13.42 16.76 -10.68
CA LEU A 143 13.90 18.14 -10.65
C LEU A 143 13.17 19.07 -11.65
N LEU A 144 12.41 18.54 -12.61
CA LEU A 144 11.58 19.35 -13.49
C LEU A 144 10.65 20.26 -12.68
N ASN A 145 10.77 21.58 -12.90
CA ASN A 145 10.03 22.62 -12.18
C ASN A 145 10.36 22.76 -10.68
N GLN A 146 11.54 22.28 -10.25
CA GLN A 146 12.07 22.47 -8.89
C GLN A 146 13.39 23.26 -8.91
N PRO A 147 13.84 23.80 -7.76
CA PRO A 147 15.18 24.39 -7.66
C PRO A 147 16.29 23.38 -7.99
N ASN A 148 17.34 23.81 -8.70
CA ASN A 148 18.42 22.91 -9.14
C ASN A 148 19.43 22.53 -8.04
N ASN A 149 19.26 23.02 -6.81
CA ASN A 149 20.22 22.90 -5.70
C ASN A 149 19.67 22.10 -4.51
N ILE A 150 18.74 21.17 -4.76
CA ILE A 150 18.13 20.30 -3.75
C ILE A 150 18.47 18.84 -4.05
N ASP A 151 18.57 18.01 -3.02
CA ASP A 151 18.86 16.57 -3.15
C ASP A 151 17.57 15.75 -2.94
N LEU A 152 17.26 14.84 -3.87
CA LEU A 152 16.11 13.95 -3.78
C LEU A 152 16.11 13.13 -2.47
N ARG A 153 17.28 12.85 -1.89
CA ARG A 153 17.46 12.15 -0.61
C ARG A 153 16.71 12.82 0.53
N ASP A 154 16.71 14.15 0.56
CA ASP A 154 16.05 14.94 1.61
C ASP A 154 14.53 15.06 1.40
N HIS A 155 14.04 14.61 0.24
CA HIS A 155 12.67 14.84 -0.21
C HIS A 155 11.94 13.56 -0.63
N THR A 156 12.47 12.39 -0.27
CA THR A 156 11.85 11.08 -0.57
C THR A 156 11.28 10.44 0.70
N LEU A 157 10.02 10.01 0.64
CA LEU A 157 9.38 9.14 1.64
C LEU A 157 9.01 7.80 1.02
N LEU A 158 9.39 6.70 1.66
CA LEU A 158 8.92 5.35 1.34
C LEU A 158 7.85 4.89 2.34
N ILE A 159 6.69 4.45 1.84
CA ILE A 159 5.59 3.91 2.65
C ILE A 159 5.49 2.42 2.34
N ASP A 160 5.88 1.58 3.30
CA ASP A 160 5.84 0.12 3.16
C ASP A 160 5.35 -0.49 4.47
N ASP A 161 4.41 -1.43 4.40
CA ASP A 161 3.88 -2.11 5.58
C ASP A 161 4.92 -3.01 6.26
N ASN A 162 5.94 -3.43 5.51
CA ASN A 162 6.97 -4.33 6.00
C ASN A 162 8.32 -3.61 6.22
N LYS A 163 8.61 -3.33 7.51
CA LYS A 163 9.87 -2.76 7.99
C LYS A 163 11.13 -3.46 7.45
N LEU A 164 11.09 -4.79 7.28
CA LEU A 164 12.25 -5.55 6.83
C LEU A 164 12.64 -5.20 5.39
N LYS A 165 11.67 -4.92 4.52
CA LYS A 165 11.94 -4.59 3.11
C LYS A 165 12.71 -3.28 2.94
N VAL A 166 12.69 -2.39 3.95
CA VAL A 166 13.31 -1.06 3.85
C VAL A 166 14.50 -0.87 4.79
N ARG A 167 14.90 -1.92 5.51
CA ARG A 167 15.86 -1.86 6.63
C ARG A 167 17.23 -1.26 6.27
N ASP A 168 17.58 -1.28 4.98
CA ASP A 168 18.88 -0.82 4.48
C ASP A 168 18.90 0.69 4.18
N ASN A 169 17.78 1.39 4.35
CA ASN A 169 17.66 2.82 4.09
C ASN A 169 18.04 3.67 5.32
N PRO A 170 18.48 4.92 5.13
CA PRO A 170 18.69 5.85 6.24
C PRO A 170 17.44 5.98 7.12
N ILE A 171 17.65 6.17 8.42
CA ILE A 171 16.56 6.36 9.39
C ILE A 171 15.65 7.51 8.95
N HIS A 172 14.36 7.39 9.26
CA HIS A 172 13.35 8.41 8.99
C HIS A 172 13.08 8.70 7.48
N THR A 173 13.58 7.88 6.55
CA THR A 173 13.20 7.95 5.13
C THR A 173 11.97 7.11 4.79
N ALA A 174 11.42 6.38 5.77
CA ALA A 174 10.26 5.53 5.59
C ALA A 174 9.31 5.56 6.78
N ILE A 175 8.03 5.31 6.51
CA ILE A 175 7.00 5.02 7.53
C ILE A 175 6.38 3.64 7.28
N HIS A 176 5.84 3.08 8.36
CA HIS A 176 5.37 1.69 8.40
C HIS A 176 3.95 1.59 8.93
N PRO A 177 2.94 1.88 8.08
CA PRO A 177 1.57 1.54 8.42
C PRO A 177 1.44 0.03 8.63
N ARG A 178 0.43 -0.39 9.37
CA ARG A 178 0.07 -1.80 9.45
C ARG A 178 -0.39 -2.27 8.07
N ALA A 179 -0.07 -3.51 7.74
CA ALA A 179 -0.57 -4.16 6.53
C ALA A 179 -2.10 -4.09 6.48
N TRP A 180 -2.65 -3.40 5.48
CA TRP A 180 -4.09 -3.33 5.23
C TRP A 180 -4.65 -4.74 4.99
N LYS A 181 -5.73 -5.04 5.71
CA LYS A 181 -6.48 -6.27 5.60
C LYS A 181 -7.94 -5.87 5.50
N LEU A 182 -8.59 -6.20 4.39
CA LEU A 182 -10.05 -6.22 4.33
C LEU A 182 -10.58 -7.41 5.14
N PHE A 183 -9.85 -8.52 5.10
CA PHE A 183 -10.18 -9.72 5.87
C PHE A 183 -8.94 -10.51 6.28
N GLU A 184 -9.13 -11.43 7.23
CA GLU A 184 -8.16 -12.43 7.64
C GLU A 184 -8.83 -13.81 7.70
N LEU A 185 -8.24 -14.79 7.00
CA LEU A 185 -8.66 -16.19 7.07
C LEU A 185 -7.94 -16.86 8.24
N PHE A 186 -8.67 -17.64 9.04
CA PHE A 186 -8.13 -18.37 10.19
C PHE A 186 -8.77 -19.76 10.28
N ASP A 187 -8.32 -20.57 11.24
CA ASP A 187 -8.73 -21.97 11.43
C ASP A 187 -8.65 -22.77 10.11
N ASP A 188 -7.45 -22.89 9.55
CA ASP A 188 -7.20 -23.56 8.27
C ASP A 188 -8.01 -23.03 7.08
N ASN A 189 -8.36 -21.74 7.14
CA ASN A 189 -9.16 -20.99 6.17
C ASN A 189 -10.64 -21.40 6.13
N THR A 190 -11.16 -21.89 7.25
CA THR A 190 -12.59 -22.21 7.42
C THR A 190 -13.38 -21.02 7.98
N ASN A 191 -12.70 -20.09 8.65
CA ASN A 191 -13.30 -18.88 9.20
C ASN A 191 -12.65 -17.60 8.65
N MET A 192 -13.39 -16.49 8.74
CA MET A 192 -12.93 -15.18 8.27
C MET A 192 -13.33 -14.07 9.26
N LYS A 193 -12.37 -13.18 9.55
CA LYS A 193 -12.60 -11.86 10.16
C LYS A 193 -12.59 -10.82 9.06
N ILE A 194 -13.46 -9.81 9.17
CA ILE A 194 -13.56 -8.69 8.23
C ILE A 194 -13.28 -7.41 9.00
N TYR A 195 -12.56 -6.48 8.39
CA TYR A 195 -12.13 -5.25 9.05
C TYR A 195 -12.61 -4.02 8.30
N LYS A 196 -12.91 -2.97 9.07
CA LYS A 196 -13.08 -1.62 8.52
C LYS A 196 -11.73 -0.98 8.29
N ASP A 197 -11.67 -0.06 7.33
CA ASP A 197 -10.50 0.76 7.08
C ASP A 197 -10.94 2.14 6.59
N GLN A 198 -10.48 3.18 7.28
CA GLN A 198 -10.72 4.58 6.94
C GLN A 198 -9.40 5.36 6.79
N VAL A 199 -8.28 4.64 6.64
CA VAL A 199 -6.93 5.25 6.73
C VAL A 199 -6.63 6.14 5.53
N LEU A 200 -7.15 5.79 4.36
CA LEU A 200 -7.00 6.54 3.11
C LEU A 200 -8.17 7.49 2.82
N GLU A 201 -9.21 7.49 3.66
CA GLU A 201 -10.35 8.41 3.51
C GLU A 201 -9.91 9.87 3.73
N ASN A 202 -10.74 10.83 3.29
CA ASN A 202 -10.56 12.22 3.67
C ASN A 202 -10.60 12.34 5.21
N ASN A 203 -9.65 13.05 5.81
CA ASN A 203 -9.41 13.07 7.26
C ASN A 203 -8.98 11.72 7.88
N GLY A 204 -8.68 10.72 7.06
CA GLY A 204 -8.07 9.46 7.49
C GLY A 204 -6.65 9.67 8.02
N GLN A 205 -6.16 8.71 8.81
CA GLN A 205 -4.91 8.89 9.54
C GLN A 205 -3.70 9.12 8.63
N LEU A 206 -3.58 8.38 7.52
CA LEU A 206 -2.46 8.54 6.59
C LEU A 206 -2.58 9.84 5.79
N MET A 207 -3.79 10.20 5.38
CA MET A 207 -4.04 11.45 4.66
C MET A 207 -3.68 12.67 5.52
N LYS A 208 -4.16 12.72 6.77
CA LYS A 208 -3.80 13.79 7.73
C LYS A 208 -2.30 13.89 7.98
N TRP A 209 -1.63 12.75 8.12
CA TRP A 209 -0.19 12.74 8.35
C TRP A 209 0.59 13.28 7.14
N LEU A 210 0.14 12.96 5.92
CA LEU A 210 0.73 13.47 4.68
C LEU A 210 0.37 14.94 4.42
N GLU A 211 -0.79 15.42 4.84
CA GLU A 211 -1.12 16.86 4.85
C GLU A 211 -0.16 17.64 5.75
N GLY A 212 0.18 17.11 6.92
CA GLY A 212 1.23 17.70 7.76
C GLY A 212 2.60 17.71 7.08
N LEU A 213 2.95 16.64 6.35
CA LEU A 213 4.20 16.60 5.57
C LEU A 213 4.17 17.64 4.45
N LEU A 214 3.01 17.83 3.81
CA LEU A 214 2.82 18.84 2.77
C LEU A 214 3.15 20.23 3.35
N GLU A 215 2.65 20.58 4.53
CA GLU A 215 2.89 21.88 5.18
C GLU A 215 4.26 22.03 5.86
N TRP A 216 5.05 20.96 5.94
CA TRP A 216 6.39 20.99 6.50
C TRP A 216 7.37 21.76 5.60
N ASN A 217 8.25 22.57 6.21
CA ASN A 217 9.26 23.37 5.48
C ASN A 217 10.64 22.70 5.41
N GLY A 218 10.89 21.65 6.20
CA GLY A 218 12.17 20.94 6.25
C GLY A 218 12.20 19.68 5.38
N THR A 219 13.17 18.82 5.67
CA THR A 219 13.38 17.55 4.95
C THR A 219 12.35 16.49 5.37
N VAL A 220 12.19 15.45 4.57
CA VAL A 220 11.35 14.28 4.92
C VAL A 220 11.87 13.59 6.19
N PRO A 221 13.18 13.29 6.33
CA PRO A 221 13.70 12.68 7.57
C PRO A 221 13.37 13.47 8.83
N GLU A 222 13.53 14.80 8.81
CA GLU A 222 13.18 15.65 9.96
C GLU A 222 11.69 15.58 10.31
N TYR A 223 10.81 15.53 9.29
CA TYR A 223 9.38 15.43 9.52
C TYR A 223 9.02 14.09 10.15
N VAL A 224 9.53 12.98 9.61
CA VAL A 224 9.26 11.63 10.09
C VAL A 224 9.79 11.41 11.51
N GLU A 225 10.95 11.99 11.84
CA GLU A 225 11.50 11.98 13.20
C GLU A 225 10.58 12.70 14.20
N LYS A 226 10.14 13.91 13.86
CA LYS A 226 9.32 14.76 14.75
C LYS A 226 7.85 14.35 14.81
N HIS A 227 7.37 13.67 13.78
CA HIS A 227 5.98 13.27 13.63
C HIS A 227 5.92 11.78 13.24
N PRO A 228 6.22 10.86 14.18
CA PRO A 228 6.15 9.44 13.89
C PRO A 228 4.74 9.04 13.44
N TYR A 229 4.64 8.27 12.36
CA TYR A 229 3.35 7.75 11.90
C TYR A 229 2.83 6.67 12.85
N ILE A 230 1.58 6.82 13.32
CA ILE A 230 0.88 5.84 14.14
C ILE A 230 -0.38 5.46 13.38
N ASP A 231 -0.46 4.20 12.97
CA ASP A 231 -1.64 3.65 12.28
C ASP A 231 -2.76 3.36 13.28
N PRO A 232 -4.05 3.59 12.96
CA PRO A 232 -5.14 3.21 13.85
C PRO A 232 -5.20 1.69 14.04
N ALA A 233 -5.80 1.30 15.18
CA ALA A 233 -6.05 -0.10 15.49
C ALA A 233 -6.98 -0.74 14.45
N LEU A 234 -6.85 -2.06 14.30
CA LEU A 234 -7.79 -2.86 13.52
C LEU A 234 -9.16 -2.86 14.18
N GLU A 235 -10.19 -2.45 13.44
CA GLU A 235 -11.57 -2.57 13.85
C GLU A 235 -12.23 -3.73 13.08
N GLU A 236 -12.55 -4.82 13.80
CA GLU A 236 -13.29 -5.95 13.25
C GLU A 236 -14.78 -5.56 13.10
N ILE A 237 -15.39 -5.89 11.96
CA ILE A 237 -16.84 -5.79 11.80
C ILE A 237 -17.44 -6.97 12.57
N GLU A 238 -17.97 -6.72 13.76
CA GLU A 238 -18.68 -7.75 14.52
C GLU A 238 -19.86 -8.27 13.70
N LYS A 239 -20.01 -9.61 13.63
CA LYS A 239 -21.25 -10.21 13.15
C LYS A 239 -22.36 -9.69 14.04
N LYS A 240 -23.32 -8.94 13.50
CA LYS A 240 -24.59 -8.77 14.18
C LYS A 240 -25.09 -10.18 14.46
N ALA A 241 -25.15 -10.56 15.74
CA ALA A 241 -25.91 -11.72 16.13
C ALA A 241 -27.31 -11.49 15.55
N ASN A 242 -27.84 -12.46 14.80
CA ASN A 242 -29.27 -12.45 14.55
C ASN A 242 -29.92 -12.45 15.93
N ASP A 243 -30.53 -11.33 16.30
CA ASP A 243 -31.53 -11.25 17.37
C ASP A 243 -32.70 -12.15 16.94
N SER A 244 -32.50 -13.45 17.11
CA SER A 244 -33.53 -14.46 17.19
C SER A 244 -33.55 -14.92 18.64
N TRP A 245 -34.75 -15.20 19.17
CA TRP A 245 -35.14 -15.48 20.57
C TRP A 245 -35.57 -14.20 21.33
N ASN A 246 -36.85 -13.93 21.65
CA ASN A 246 -38.00 -14.81 21.89
C ASN A 246 -39.32 -14.11 21.53
N SER A 247 -40.11 -14.71 20.63
CA SER A 247 -41.57 -14.66 20.73
C SER A 247 -42.00 -15.60 21.86
N GLY A 248 -41.92 -15.09 23.08
CA GLY A 248 -42.59 -15.68 24.24
C GLY A 248 -44.06 -15.31 24.16
N TRP A 249 -44.90 -16.33 23.99
CA TRP A 249 -46.32 -16.25 24.27
C TRP A 249 -46.52 -15.89 25.74
N ASP A 250 -47.28 -14.83 25.99
CA ASP A 250 -48.14 -14.64 27.17
C ASP A 250 -49.34 -13.78 26.73
#